data_AF-A0A6G9J4G4-F1
#
_entry.id   AF-A0A6G9J4G4-F1
#
_cell.length_a   1.000
_cell.length_b   1.000
_cell.length_c   1.000
_cell.angle_alpha   90.00
_cell.angle_beta   90.00
_cell.angle_gamma   90.00
#
_symmetry.space_group_name_H-M   'P 1'
#
loop_
_entity.id
_entity.type
_entity.pdbx_description
1 polymer ?
#
loop_
_entity_poly.entity_id
_entity_poly.type
_entity_poly.pdbx_seq_one_letter_code
_entity_poly.pdbx_strand_id
1 'polypeptide(L)'
;MSGEIHIQFAQVEKKLRQLQNSTEALSISYPSSVAGGNELGVVRKLDELNGELRHLLEKYKTLLLSNIQSTFHSLDAMKETDQAISSSIIGKSQGGER
;
A
#
# COMPACT_ATOMS: atom_id res chain seq x y z
N MET A 1 16.33 13.93 -18.35
CA MET A 1 16.09 14.09 -16.90
C MET A 1 17.00 13.10 -16.19
N SER A 2 18.16 13.55 -15.71
CA SER A 2 19.01 12.76 -14.83
C SER A 2 18.88 13.36 -13.43
N GLY A 3 18.00 12.78 -12.62
CA GLY A 3 17.87 13.12 -11.21
C GLY A 3 18.53 12.02 -10.39
N GLU A 4 19.40 12.40 -9.46
CA GLU A 4 19.98 11.45 -8.51
C GLU A 4 18.87 10.93 -7.58
N ILE A 5 18.87 9.62 -7.32
CA ILE A 5 17.87 8.97 -6.47
C ILE A 5 18.49 8.80 -5.08
N HIS A 6 17.94 9.52 -4.10
CA HIS A 6 18.34 9.41 -2.69
C HIS A 6 17.22 8.76 -1.88
N ILE A 7 17.48 7.62 -1.25
CA ILE A 7 16.48 6.84 -0.52
C ILE A 7 16.84 6.76 0.96
N GLN A 8 15.92 7.21 1.81
CA GLN A 8 16.03 7.03 3.26
C GLN A 8 15.26 5.78 3.68
N PHE A 9 15.85 4.61 3.44
CA PHE A 9 15.18 3.30 3.57
C PHE A 9 14.37 3.14 4.87
N ALA A 10 14.99 3.41 6.02
CA ALA A 10 14.32 3.27 7.32
C ALA A 10 13.12 4.22 7.50
N GLN A 11 13.19 5.44 6.96
CA GLN A 11 12.06 6.38 7.04
C GLN A 11 10.91 5.94 6.14
N VAL A 12 11.22 5.49 4.93
CA VAL A 12 10.22 4.97 3.98
C VAL A 12 9.53 3.75 4.57
N GLU A 13 10.30 2.78 5.08
CA GLU A 13 9.77 1.56 5.70
C GLU A 13 8.84 1.89 6.88
N LYS A 14 9.25 2.80 7.77
CA LYS A 14 8.42 3.26 8.89
C LYS A 14 7.10 3.86 8.42
N LYS A 15 7.13 4.71 7.37
CA LYS A 15 5.93 5.34 6.82
C LYS A 15 5.01 4.32 6.14
N LEU A 16 5.57 3.35 5.43
CA LEU A 16 4.80 2.27 4.82
C LEU A 16 4.12 1.40 5.88
N ARG A 17 4.81 1.06 6.99
CA ARG A 17 4.21 0.33 8.12
C ARG A 17 3.08 1.12 8.78
N GLN A 18 3.25 2.44 8.97
CA GLN A 18 2.17 3.30 9.49
C GLN A 18 0.95 3.30 8.56
N LEU A 19 1.18 3.38 7.25
CA LEU A 19 0.12 3.36 6.26
C LEU A 19 -0.59 2.00 6.21
N GLN A 20 0.16 0.91 6.29
CA GLN A 20 -0.38 -0.45 6.39
C GLN A 20 -1.31 -0.58 7.59
N ASN A 21 -0.82 -0.27 8.79
CA ASN A 21 -1.58 -0.38 10.03
C ASN A 21 -2.86 0.46 9.98
N SER A 22 -2.78 1.69 9.45
CA SER A 22 -3.93 2.58 9.30
C SER A 22 -4.96 2.04 8.31
N THR A 23 -4.48 1.41 7.23
CA THR A 23 -5.35 0.79 6.21
C THR A 23 -6.03 -0.46 6.74
N GLU A 24 -5.30 -1.31 7.48
CA GLU A 24 -5.85 -2.52 8.11
C GLU A 24 -6.89 -2.18 9.17
N ALA A 25 -6.63 -1.15 9.98
CA ALA A 25 -7.55 -0.63 11.00
C ALA A 25 -8.79 0.07 10.43
N LEU A 26 -8.85 0.35 9.13
CA LEU A 26 -10.04 0.89 8.47
C LEU A 26 -11.18 -0.14 8.60
N SER A 27 -12.08 0.12 9.54
CA SER A 27 -13.32 -0.63 9.74
C SER A 27 -14.45 0.08 9.03
N ILE A 28 -15.10 -0.64 8.13
CA ILE A 28 -16.22 -0.13 7.36
C ILE A 28 -17.51 -0.52 8.10
N SER A 29 -18.00 0.41 8.94
CA SER A 29 -19.26 0.27 9.67
C SER A 29 -20.40 0.87 8.86
N TYR A 30 -21.29 0.01 8.35
CA TYR A 30 -22.54 0.45 7.74
C TYR A 30 -23.70 -0.38 8.29
N PRO A 31 -24.90 0.22 8.42
CA PRO A 31 -26.11 -0.54 8.69
C PRO A 31 -26.29 -1.60 7.60
N SER A 32 -26.53 -2.85 8.01
CA SER A 32 -26.79 -3.96 7.08
C SER A 32 -28.08 -3.78 6.29
N SER A 33 -29.04 -3.05 6.84
CA SER A 33 -30.22 -2.55 6.13
C SER A 33 -30.71 -1.26 6.77
N VAL A 34 -30.99 -0.25 5.93
CA VAL A 34 -31.75 0.96 6.33
C VAL A 34 -33.24 0.77 6.04
N ALA A 35 -33.59 -0.23 5.23
CA ALA A 35 -34.96 -0.48 4.80
C ALA A 35 -35.81 -1.18 5.86
N GLY A 36 -35.27 -2.15 6.60
CA GLY A 36 -36.08 -2.96 7.50
C GLY A 36 -37.26 -3.60 6.74
N GLY A 37 -38.50 -3.23 7.09
CA GLY A 37 -39.73 -3.62 6.37
C GLY A 37 -40.34 -2.53 5.45
N ASN A 38 -39.62 -1.44 5.19
CA ASN A 38 -40.10 -0.31 4.39
C ASN A 38 -39.89 -0.57 2.88
N GLU A 39 -40.98 -0.55 2.11
CA GLU A 39 -40.96 -0.85 0.67
C GLU A 39 -40.93 0.39 -0.25
N LEU A 40 -40.88 1.60 0.33
CA LEU A 40 -40.78 2.83 -0.44
C LEU A 40 -39.54 2.78 -1.33
N GLY A 41 -39.71 3.12 -2.62
CA GLY A 41 -38.63 3.03 -3.61
C GLY A 41 -37.37 3.83 -3.24
N VAL A 42 -37.54 4.97 -2.56
CA VAL A 42 -36.43 5.79 -2.05
C VAL A 42 -35.60 5.04 -1.02
N VAL A 43 -36.26 4.30 -0.12
CA VAL A 43 -35.59 3.54 0.94
C VAL A 43 -34.84 2.34 0.38
N ARG A 44 -35.41 1.64 -0.61
CA ARG A 44 -34.70 0.60 -1.36
C ARG A 44 -33.46 1.15 -2.09
N LYS A 45 -33.57 2.30 -2.75
CA LYS A 45 -32.43 2.93 -3.44
C LYS A 45 -31.31 3.31 -2.47
N LEU A 46 -31.66 3.76 -1.26
CA LEU A 46 -30.69 4.04 -0.21
C LEU A 46 -29.96 2.78 0.25
N ASP A 47 -30.67 1.66 0.37
CA ASP A 47 -30.08 0.36 0.76
C ASP A 47 -29.12 -0.17 -0.32
N GLU A 48 -29.52 -0.07 -1.59
CA GLU A 48 -28.65 -0.39 -2.74
C GLU A 48 -27.38 0.47 -2.74
N LEU A 49 -27.53 1.79 -2.57
CA LEU A 49 -26.39 2.72 -2.54
C LEU A 49 -25.43 2.41 -1.39
N ASN A 50 -25.96 2.10 -0.20
CA ASN A 50 -25.14 1.68 0.93
C ASN A 50 -24.38 0.38 0.62
N GLY A 51 -25.02 -0.58 -0.05
CA GLY A 51 -24.37 -1.81 -0.52
C GLY A 51 -23.22 -1.53 -1.49
N GLU A 52 -23.44 -0.67 -2.48
CA GLU A 52 -22.42 -0.26 -3.45
C GLU A 52 -21.24 0.46 -2.79
N LEU A 53 -21.50 1.38 -1.86
CA LEU A 53 -20.47 2.10 -1.12
C LEU A 53 -19.63 1.16 -0.25
N ARG A 54 -20.26 0.20 0.44
CA ARG A 54 -19.54 -0.84 1.20
C ARG A 54 -18.59 -1.61 0.29
N HIS A 55 -19.09 -2.06 -0.86
CA HIS A 55 -18.29 -2.83 -1.80
C HIS A 55 -17.13 -2.01 -2.40
N LEU A 56 -17.37 -0.74 -2.72
CA LEU A 56 -16.35 0.18 -3.22
C LEU A 56 -15.24 0.39 -2.19
N LEU A 57 -15.59 0.60 -0.92
CA LEU A 57 -14.62 0.83 0.15
C LEU A 57 -13.77 -0.41 0.43
N GLU A 58 -14.35 -1.61 0.41
CA GLU A 58 -13.60 -2.86 0.56
C GLU A 58 -12.60 -3.07 -0.61
N LYS A 59 -13.04 -2.77 -1.84
CA LYS A 59 -12.16 -2.79 -3.01
C LYS A 59 -11.03 -1.78 -2.89
N TYR A 60 -11.33 -0.56 -2.44
CA TYR A 60 -10.33 0.48 -2.24
C TYR A 60 -9.31 0.09 -1.16
N LYS A 61 -9.77 -0.45 -0.02
CA LYS A 61 -8.91 -0.98 1.04
C LYS A 61 -7.96 -2.06 0.50
N THR A 62 -8.50 -3.01 -0.26
CA THR A 62 -7.72 -4.09 -0.87
C THR A 62 -6.66 -3.55 -1.83
N LEU A 63 -7.04 -2.62 -2.70
CA LEU A 63 -6.11 -1.98 -3.64
C LEU A 63 -5.00 -1.22 -2.91
N LEU A 64 -5.35 -0.49 -1.84
CA LEU A 64 -4.39 0.26 -1.05
C LEU A 64 -3.38 -0.67 -0.37
N LEU A 65 -3.83 -1.78 0.22
CA LEU A 65 -2.94 -2.80 0.80
C LEU A 65 -2.00 -3.41 -0.25
N SER A 66 -2.53 -3.73 -1.45
CA SER A 66 -1.71 -4.22 -2.55
C SER A 66 -0.61 -3.23 -2.94
N ASN A 67 -0.94 -1.94 -3.07
CA ASN A 67 0.04 -0.92 -3.41
C ASN A 67 1.11 -0.75 -2.32
N ILE A 68 0.72 -0.80 -1.05
CA ILE A 68 1.66 -0.75 0.09
C ILE A 68 2.63 -1.93 0.00
N GLN A 69 2.11 -3.14 -0.21
CA GLN A 69 2.92 -4.35 -0.35
C GLN A 69 3.88 -4.23 -1.56
N SER A 70 3.41 -3.82 -2.73
CA SER A 70 4.27 -3.61 -3.91
C SER A 70 5.37 -2.57 -3.66
N THR A 71 5.08 -1.55 -2.85
CA THR A 71 6.07 -0.54 -2.48
C THR A 71 7.14 -1.09 -1.55
N PHE A 72 6.78 -1.97 -0.60
CA PHE A 72 7.77 -2.71 0.21
C PHE A 72 8.70 -3.55 -0.67
N HIS A 73 8.15 -4.32 -1.61
CA HIS A 73 8.97 -5.13 -2.52
C HIS A 73 9.93 -4.27 -3.36
N SER A 74 9.45 -3.11 -3.81
CA SER A 74 10.29 -2.16 -4.55
C SER A 74 11.41 -1.61 -3.67
N LEU A 75 11.12 -1.28 -2.41
CA LEU A 75 12.11 -0.81 -1.44
C LEU A 75 13.19 -1.87 -1.17
N ASP A 76 12.80 -3.13 -1.01
CA ASP A 76 13.71 -4.25 -0.81
C ASP A 76 14.60 -4.48 -2.03
N ALA A 77 14.01 -4.47 -3.23
CA ALA A 77 14.77 -4.61 -4.48
C ALA A 77 15.81 -3.49 -4.67
N MET A 78 15.45 -2.25 -4.31
CA MET A 78 16.39 -1.12 -4.36
C MET A 78 17.53 -1.28 -3.35
N LYS A 79 17.24 -1.80 -2.15
CA LYS A 79 18.24 -2.08 -1.12
C LYS A 79 19.20 -3.20 -1.54
N GLU A 80 18.67 -4.28 -2.11
CA GLU A 80 19.47 -5.39 -2.64
C GLU A 80 20.38 -4.92 -3.77
N THR A 81 19.84 -4.10 -4.69
CA THR A 81 20.60 -3.52 -5.79
C THR A 81 21.76 -2.64 -5.27
N ASP A 82 21.51 -1.80 -4.28
CA ASP A 82 22.53 -0.96 -3.64
C ASP A 82 23.65 -1.81 -2.99
N GLN A 83 23.28 -2.86 -2.27
CA GLN A 83 24.22 -3.81 -1.67
C GLN A 83 25.06 -4.57 -2.72
N ALA A 84 24.43 -5.00 -3.82
CA ALA A 84 25.10 -5.68 -4.92
C ALA A 84 26.13 -4.77 -5.63
N ILE A 85 25.78 -3.49 -5.81
CA ILE A 85 26.69 -2.49 -6.39
C ILE A 85 27.86 -2.22 -5.42
N SER A 86 27.56 -2.00 -4.14
CA SER A 86 28.59 -1.74 -3.11
C SER A 86 29.59 -2.89 -3.00
N SER A 87 29.12 -4.14 -2.94
CA SER A 87 29.99 -5.32 -2.90
C SER A 87 30.84 -5.48 -4.17
N SER A 88 30.28 -5.15 -5.35
CA SER A 88 31.02 -5.15 -6.62
C SER A 88 32.13 -4.11 -6.67
N ILE A 89 31.92 -2.93 -6.07
CA ILE A 89 32.93 -1.86 -5.96
C ILE A 89 34.06 -2.31 -5.02
N ILE A 90 33.72 -2.85 -3.85
CA ILE A 90 34.71 -3.34 -2.86
C ILE A 90 35.54 -4.49 -3.46
N GLY A 91 34.89 -5.43 -4.15
CA GLY A 91 35.57 -6.55 -4.81
C GLY A 91 36.55 -6.10 -5.91
N LYS A 92 36.20 -5.06 -6.69
CA LYS A 92 37.11 -4.46 -7.69
C LYS A 92 38.29 -3.71 -7.06
N SER A 93 38.08 -3.06 -5.90
CA SER A 93 39.14 -2.35 -5.18
C SER A 93 40.25 -3.29 -4.67
N GLN A 94 39.93 -4.52 -4.29
CA GLN A 94 40.92 -5.47 -3.75
C GLN A 94 41.69 -6.24 -4.83
N GLY A 95 41.21 -6.26 -6.08
CA GLY A 95 41.86 -6.92 -7.21
C GLY A 95 42.85 -6.04 -7.99
N GLY A 96 42.99 -4.75 -7.64
CA GLY A 96 43.78 -3.77 -8.38
C GLY A 96 45.19 -3.47 -7.83
N GLU A 97 45.61 -4.09 -6.73
CA GLU A 97 46.93 -3.86 -6.09
C GLU A 97 47.96 -4.98 -6.35
N ARG A 98 47.85 -5.73 -7.46
CA ARG A 98 48.84 -6.74 -7.85
C ARG A 98 49.35 -6.56 -9.27
#